data_AF-A0A503P505-F1
#
_entry.id   AF-A0A503P505-F1
#
_cell.length_a   1.000
_cell.length_b   1.000
_cell.length_c   1.000
_cell.angle_alpha   90.00
_cell.angle_beta   90.00
_cell.angle_gamma   90.00
#
_symmetry.space_group_name_H-M   'P 1'
#
loop_
_entity.id
_entity.type
_entity.pdbx_description
1 polymer ?
#
loop_
_entity_poly.entity_id
_entity_poly.type
_entity_poly.pdbx_seq_one_letter_code
_entity_poly.pdbx_strand_id
1 'polypeptide(L)'
;MNFGQVVQPGPPRQPVEFTYVILSASLIMPDGAFRWPGVAMIMAPTPMKTEHPDAGVLFQTNELPSLSLSLHVTREQFSDMLPRFEAHRFKDFYFTIEEKDAERRWPVRSWGMGTALTTY
;
A
#
# COMPACT_ATOMS: atom_id res chain seq x y z
N MET A 1 -37.72 -6.77 8.14
CA MET A 1 -36.75 -7.30 7.15
C MET A 1 -35.41 -7.37 7.85
N ASN A 2 -34.93 -8.58 8.16
CA ASN A 2 -33.66 -8.75 8.87
C ASN A 2 -32.59 -9.11 7.82
N PHE A 3 -31.56 -8.27 7.72
CA PHE A 3 -30.35 -8.59 6.96
C PHE A 3 -29.47 -9.48 7.84
N GLY A 4 -29.36 -10.77 7.50
CA GLY A 4 -28.51 -11.73 8.20
C GLY A 4 -27.83 -12.65 7.20
N GLN A 5 -26.51 -12.73 7.28
CA GLN A 5 -25.71 -13.68 6.50
C GLN A 5 -25.80 -15.06 7.14
N VAL A 6 -26.44 -16.01 6.45
CA VAL A 6 -26.39 -17.44 6.81
C VAL A 6 -25.02 -17.96 6.36
N VAL A 7 -24.09 -18.11 7.29
CA VAL A 7 -22.78 -18.69 7.02
C VAL A 7 -22.96 -20.20 6.85
N GLN A 8 -22.84 -20.70 5.61
CA GLN A 8 -22.81 -22.14 5.36
C GLN A 8 -21.60 -22.78 6.06
N PRO A 9 -21.69 -24.05 6.52
CA PRO A 9 -20.54 -24.76 7.06
C PRO A 9 -19.49 -24.95 5.96
N GLY A 10 -18.51 -24.05 5.96
CA GLY A 10 -17.33 -24.13 5.11
C GLY A 10 -16.24 -25.04 5.69
N PRO A 11 -15.11 -25.19 4.98
CA PRO A 11 -13.92 -25.87 5.51
C PRO A 11 -13.50 -25.32 6.88
N PRO A 12 -12.70 -26.07 7.67
CA PRO A 12 -12.30 -25.67 9.02
C PRO A 12 -11.87 -24.22 9.06
N ARG A 13 -12.42 -23.45 10.01
CA ARG A 13 -12.05 -22.04 10.18
C ARG A 13 -10.56 -21.96 10.46
N GLN A 14 -9.81 -21.44 9.50
CA GLN A 14 -8.40 -21.16 9.66
C GLN A 14 -8.25 -19.70 10.11
N PRO A 15 -7.53 -19.42 11.21
CA PRO A 15 -7.17 -18.06 11.56
C PRO A 15 -6.22 -17.51 10.49
N VAL A 16 -6.56 -16.35 9.93
CA VAL A 16 -5.71 -15.62 9.00
C VAL A 16 -5.28 -14.34 9.69
N GLU A 17 -3.97 -14.18 9.86
CA GLU A 17 -3.38 -12.94 10.36
C GLU A 17 -3.26 -11.95 9.19
N PHE A 18 -3.88 -10.78 9.34
CA PHE A 18 -3.74 -9.67 8.41
C PHE A 18 -2.82 -8.62 9.02
N THR A 19 -1.66 -8.41 8.41
CA THR A 19 -0.68 -7.43 8.87
C THR A 19 -0.58 -6.33 7.83
N TYR A 20 -1.04 -5.13 8.19
CA TYR A 20 -1.04 -3.98 7.28
C TYR A 20 -0.82 -2.65 8.01
N VAL A 21 -0.32 -1.66 7.28
CA VAL A 21 -0.26 -0.25 7.69
C VAL A 21 -0.91 0.59 6.60
N ILE A 22 -1.72 1.57 7.01
CA ILE A 22 -2.30 2.58 6.12
C ILE A 22 -1.71 3.93 6.51
N LEU A 23 -1.07 4.60 5.55
CA LEU A 23 -0.44 5.90 5.72
C LEU A 23 -1.16 6.93 4.85
N SER A 24 -1.40 8.12 5.41
CA SER A 24 -1.71 9.30 4.59
C SER A 24 -0.46 9.72 3.82
N ALA A 25 -0.59 9.97 2.52
CA ALA A 25 0.50 10.37 1.64
C ALA A 25 0.13 11.63 0.84
N SER A 26 1.16 12.30 0.31
CA SER A 26 1.00 13.36 -0.69
C SER A 26 1.90 13.01 -1.87
N LEU A 27 1.32 12.86 -3.06
CA LEU A 27 2.09 12.77 -4.29
C LEU A 27 2.54 14.17 -4.69
N ILE A 28 3.84 14.36 -4.89
CA ILE A 28 4.40 15.61 -5.42
C ILE A 28 4.90 15.29 -6.82
N MET A 29 4.36 15.97 -7.84
CA MET A 29 4.84 15.81 -9.22
C MET A 29 6.29 16.30 -9.34
N PRO A 30 7.10 15.77 -10.28
CA PRO A 30 8.50 16.18 -10.45
C PRO A 30 8.69 17.69 -10.70
N ASP A 31 7.71 18.35 -11.33
CA ASP A 31 7.69 19.79 -11.58
C ASP A 31 7.25 20.62 -10.36
N GLY A 32 6.81 19.96 -9.28
CA GLY A 32 6.30 20.58 -8.06
C GLY A 32 4.97 21.33 -8.23
N ALA A 33 4.37 21.31 -9.43
CA ALA A 33 3.22 22.14 -9.77
C ALA A 33 1.95 21.71 -9.05
N PHE A 34 1.84 20.42 -8.71
CA PHE A 34 0.67 19.88 -8.07
C PHE A 34 0.99 18.87 -6.96
N ARG A 35 0.17 18.91 -5.91
CA ARG A 35 0.17 17.93 -4.82
C ARG A 35 -1.16 17.21 -4.77
N TRP A 36 -1.13 15.90 -4.95
CA TRP A 36 -2.34 15.08 -4.87
C TRP A 36 -2.40 14.38 -3.51
N PRO A 37 -3.55 14.43 -2.80
CA PRO A 37 -3.73 13.63 -1.61
C PRO A 37 -3.66 12.15 -1.98
N GLY A 38 -3.14 11.35 -1.05
CA GLY A 38 -2.98 9.93 -1.28
C GLY A 38 -3.06 9.09 -0.02
N VAL A 39 -3.19 7.80 -0.25
CA VAL A 39 -3.12 6.76 0.76
C VAL A 39 -2.13 5.72 0.29
N ALA A 40 -1.20 5.34 1.16
CA ALA A 40 -0.31 4.22 0.95
C ALA A 40 -0.71 3.08 1.89
N MET A 41 -0.99 1.90 1.33
CA MET A 41 -1.30 0.69 2.07
C MET A 41 -0.12 -0.27 1.90
N ILE A 42 0.47 -0.70 3.01
CA ILE A 42 1.61 -1.63 3.04
C ILE A 42 1.13 -2.89 3.72
N MET A 43 1.26 -4.03 3.04
CA MET A 43 0.75 -5.32 3.51
C MET A 43 1.83 -6.39 3.45
N ALA A 44 1.85 -7.28 4.43
CA ALA A 44 2.60 -8.53 4.33
C ALA A 44 1.69 -9.62 3.72
N PRO A 45 2.21 -10.48 2.82
CA PRO A 45 1.45 -11.57 2.24
C PRO A 45 0.97 -12.53 3.33
N THR A 46 -0.20 -13.12 3.12
CA THR A 46 -0.75 -14.17 3.98
C THR A 46 -0.65 -15.52 3.26
N PRO A 47 -0.56 -16.65 3.99
CA PRO A 47 -0.56 -17.98 3.36
C PRO A 47 -1.78 -18.24 2.46
N MET A 48 -2.88 -17.51 2.66
CA MET A 48 -4.13 -17.63 1.91
C MET A 48 -4.18 -16.78 0.63
N LYS A 49 -3.21 -15.87 0.44
CA LYS A 49 -3.12 -15.00 -0.74
C LYS A 49 -1.64 -14.78 -1.07
N THR A 50 -1.07 -15.65 -1.90
CA THR A 50 0.32 -15.59 -2.37
C THR A 50 0.47 -14.73 -3.64
N GLU A 51 -0.60 -14.53 -4.40
CA GLU A 51 -0.60 -13.73 -5.63
C GLU A 51 -1.25 -12.36 -5.40
N HIS A 52 -0.58 -11.33 -5.91
CA HIS A 52 -0.93 -9.93 -5.67
C HIS A 52 -0.82 -9.13 -6.96
N PRO A 53 -1.80 -9.25 -7.89
CA PRO A 53 -1.76 -8.53 -9.16
C PRO A 53 -1.85 -7.00 -8.99
N ASP A 54 -2.33 -6.52 -7.84
CA ASP A 54 -2.42 -5.10 -7.51
C ASP A 54 -1.25 -4.59 -6.64
N ALA A 55 -0.18 -5.39 -6.52
CA ALA A 55 1.03 -4.97 -5.84
C ALA A 55 1.70 -3.84 -6.62
N GLY A 56 1.67 -2.65 -6.05
CA GLY A 56 2.30 -1.47 -6.61
C GLY A 56 1.44 -0.76 -7.65
N VAL A 57 0.13 -0.69 -7.50
CA VAL A 57 -0.71 -0.01 -8.51
C VAL A 57 -1.17 1.36 -8.03
N LEU A 58 -1.09 2.36 -8.92
CA LEU A 58 -1.80 3.63 -8.77
C LEU A 58 -3.12 3.65 -9.53
N PHE A 59 -4.17 4.10 -8.85
CA PHE A 59 -5.50 4.30 -9.43
C PHE A 59 -5.82 5.78 -9.61
N GLN A 60 -6.36 6.14 -10.78
CA GLN A 60 -6.96 7.45 -11.01
C GLN A 60 -8.49 7.33 -10.83
N THR A 61 -9.07 8.11 -9.92
CA THR A 61 -10.53 8.21 -9.83
C THR A 61 -11.04 9.33 -10.74
N ASN A 62 -12.27 9.19 -11.25
CA ASN A 62 -12.88 10.17 -12.16
C ASN A 62 -13.26 11.48 -11.46
N GLU A 63 -13.42 11.48 -10.15
CA GLU A 63 -13.97 12.62 -9.39
C GLU A 63 -12.87 13.51 -8.82
N LEU A 64 -11.76 12.91 -8.36
CA LEU A 64 -10.55 13.61 -7.90
C LEU A 64 -9.32 12.73 -8.16
N PRO A 65 -8.23 13.26 -8.73
CA PRO A 65 -6.99 12.50 -8.79
C PRO A 65 -6.45 12.31 -7.37
N SER A 66 -6.57 11.09 -6.87
CA SER A 66 -6.08 10.68 -5.56
C SER A 66 -5.09 9.55 -5.78
N LEU A 67 -3.94 9.61 -5.12
CA LEU A 67 -2.98 8.52 -5.17
C LEU A 67 -3.44 7.40 -4.23
N SER A 68 -3.81 6.23 -4.77
CA SER A 68 -3.91 5.02 -3.96
C SER A 68 -2.72 4.13 -4.32
N LEU A 69 -1.80 3.92 -3.38
CA LEU A 69 -0.62 3.06 -3.56
C LEU A 69 -0.75 1.83 -2.65
N SER A 70 -0.79 0.63 -3.23
CA SER A 70 -0.76 -0.62 -2.47
C SER A 70 0.60 -1.28 -2.63
N LEU A 71 1.26 -1.69 -1.55
CA LEU A 71 2.57 -2.32 -1.56
C LEU A 71 2.52 -3.63 -0.81
N HIS A 72 3.02 -4.68 -1.45
CA HIS A 72 3.22 -5.96 -0.81
C HIS A 72 4.70 -6.11 -0.48
N VAL A 73 4.98 -6.26 0.81
CA VAL A 73 6.34 -6.37 1.36
C VAL A 73 6.48 -7.71 2.05
N THR A 74 7.70 -8.23 2.18
CA THR A 74 7.91 -9.44 2.98
C THR A 74 7.61 -9.17 4.46
N ARG A 75 7.34 -10.23 5.24
CA ARG A 75 7.14 -10.10 6.69
C ARG A 75 8.36 -9.49 7.40
N GLU A 76 9.56 -9.79 6.93
CA GLU A 76 10.81 -9.21 7.41
C GLU A 76 10.87 -7.70 7.12
N GLN A 77 10.60 -7.30 5.88
CA GLN A 77 10.54 -5.88 5.49
C GLN A 77 9.49 -5.11 6.30
N PHE A 78 8.30 -5.69 6.49
CA PHE A 78 7.25 -5.08 7.31
C PHE A 78 7.73 -4.84 8.75
N SER A 79 8.35 -5.86 9.35
CA SER A 79 8.85 -5.80 10.73
C SER A 79 9.95 -4.75 10.89
N ASP A 80 10.82 -4.59 9.89
CA ASP A 80 11.86 -3.57 9.86
C ASP A 80 11.30 -2.15 9.68
N MET A 81 10.18 -2.00 8.97
CA MET A 81 9.56 -0.71 8.71
C MET A 81 8.77 -0.18 9.92
N LEU A 82 8.14 -1.07 10.69
CA LEU A 82 7.24 -0.70 11.77
C LEU A 82 7.87 0.23 12.84
N PRO A 83 9.07 -0.05 13.40
CA PRO A 83 9.71 0.85 14.36
C PRO A 83 10.01 2.24 13.79
N ARG A 84 10.25 2.35 12.47
CA ARG A 84 10.52 3.62 11.80
C ARG A 84 9.26 4.46 11.65
N PHE A 85 8.11 3.81 11.43
CA PHE A 85 6.81 4.48 11.46
C PHE A 85 6.44 4.95 12.85
N GLU A 86 6.60 4.09 13.86
CA GLU A 86 6.31 4.42 15.27
C GLU A 86 7.19 5.56 15.79
N ALA A 87 8.47 5.61 15.38
CA ALA A 87 9.38 6.68 15.75
C ALA A 87 9.20 7.97 14.93
N HIS A 88 8.19 8.05 14.03
CA HIS A 88 8.00 9.15 13.09
C HIS A 88 9.26 9.51 12.27
N ARG A 89 10.10 8.51 11.98
CA ARG A 89 11.36 8.67 11.21
C ARG A 89 11.18 8.42 9.72
N PHE A 90 10.00 7.98 9.31
CA PHE A 90 9.61 7.95 7.91
C PHE A 90 9.51 9.37 7.36
N LYS A 91 10.26 9.66 6.30
CA LYS A 91 10.30 11.00 5.69
C LYS A 91 9.56 11.02 4.36
N ASP A 92 9.90 10.09 3.49
CA ASP A 92 9.41 10.08 2.12
C ASP A 92 9.45 8.66 1.54
N PHE A 93 8.58 8.46 0.55
CA PHE A 93 8.48 7.23 -0.21
C PHE A 93 8.69 7.59 -1.68
N TYR A 94 9.61 6.90 -2.32
CA TYR A 94 9.92 7.10 -3.72
C TYR A 94 9.52 5.86 -4.49
N PHE A 95 8.96 6.04 -5.67
CA PHE A 95 8.63 4.92 -6.54
C PHE A 95 8.76 5.34 -8.00
N THR A 96 8.97 4.35 -8.86
CA THR A 96 8.93 4.53 -10.30
C THR A 96 7.75 3.75 -10.86
N ILE A 97 7.03 4.35 -11.79
CA ILE A 97 5.89 3.73 -12.47
C ILE A 97 6.25 3.37 -13.90
N GLU A 98 5.58 2.35 -14.43
CA GLU A 98 5.61 1.97 -15.83
C GLU A 98 4.48 2.65 -16.61
N GLU A 99 4.44 2.39 -17.91
CA GLU A 99 3.31 2.80 -18.75
C GLU A 99 2.00 2.19 -18.25
N LYS A 100 0.92 2.90 -18.53
CA LYS A 100 -0.41 2.53 -18.08
C LYS A 100 -0.84 1.20 -18.69
N ASP A 101 -1.29 0.25 -17.88
CA ASP A 101 -1.73 -1.06 -18.35
C ASP A 101 -3.12 -1.02 -19.02
N ALA A 102 -3.56 -2.16 -19.54
CA ALA A 102 -4.86 -2.33 -20.19
C ALA A 102 -6.05 -2.01 -19.25
N GLU A 103 -5.84 -2.06 -17.95
CA GLU A 103 -6.84 -1.81 -16.89
C GLU A 103 -6.77 -0.37 -16.37
N ARG A 104 -6.02 0.51 -17.05
CA ARG A 104 -5.84 1.92 -16.68
C ARG A 104 -5.12 2.11 -15.35
N ARG A 105 -4.27 1.15 -14.96
CA ARG A 105 -3.43 1.17 -13.76
C ARG A 105 -2.02 1.58 -14.13
N TRP A 106 -1.31 2.25 -13.23
CA TRP A 106 0.14 2.45 -13.37
C TRP A 106 0.87 1.46 -12.47
N PRO A 107 1.52 0.42 -13.04
CA PRO A 107 2.34 -0.50 -12.27
C PRO A 107 3.57 0.19 -11.70
N VAL A 108 3.92 -0.10 -10.46
CA VAL A 108 5.14 0.37 -9.80
C VAL A 108 6.24 -0.63 -10.10
N ARG A 109 7.26 -0.17 -10.82
CA ARG A 109 8.43 -0.96 -11.17
C ARG A 109 9.39 -1.12 -9.99
N SER A 110 9.55 -0.06 -9.22
CA SER A 110 10.44 -0.05 -8.06
C SER A 110 9.96 0.96 -7.03
N TRP A 111 10.34 0.72 -5.77
CA TRP A 111 10.05 1.64 -4.69
C TRP A 111 11.19 1.65 -3.66
N GLY A 112 11.22 2.70 -2.85
CA GLY A 112 12.14 2.87 -1.75
C GLY A 112 11.57 3.82 -0.69
N MET A 113 12.20 3.80 0.49
CA MET A 113 11.80 4.63 1.62
C MET A 113 13.00 5.41 2.14
N GLY A 114 12.84 6.73 2.25
CA GLY A 114 13.78 7.59 2.94
C GLY A 114 13.44 7.68 4.43
N THR A 115 14.47 7.53 5.27
CA THR A 115 14.38 7.78 6.71
C THR A 115 15.15 9.05 7.06
N ALA A 116 14.63 9.85 7.98
CA ALA A 116 15.40 10.97 8.51
C ALA A 116 16.64 10.46 9.26
N LEU A 117 17.83 10.89 8.83
CA LEU A 117 19.07 10.69 9.60
C LEU A 117 18.97 11.53 10.86
N THR A 118 18.94 10.87 12.02
CA THR A 118 19.15 11.56 13.30
C THR A 118 20.65 11.68 13.49
N THR A 119 21.21 12.86 13.23
CA THR A 119 22.59 13.18 13.65
C THR A 119 22.55 13.35 15.17
N TYR A 120 23.33 12.55 15.90
CA TYR A 120 23.61 12.75 17.32
C TYR A 120 24.70 13.81 17.51
#